data_AF-D6PQP0-F1
#
_entry.id   AF-D6PQP0-F1
#
_cell.length_a   1.000
_cell.length_b   1.000
_cell.length_c   1.000
_cell.angle_alpha   90.00
_cell.angle_beta   90.00
_cell.angle_gamma   90.00
#
_symmetry.space_group_name_H-M   'P 1'
#
loop_
_entity.id
_entity.type
_entity.pdbx_description
1 polymer ?
#
loop_
_entity_poly.entity_id
_entity_poly.type
_entity_poly.pdbx_seq_one_letter_code
_entity_poly.pdbx_strand_id
1 'polypeptide(L)'
;NNCDLKTESASVMTEECAVVSDQIDMDTYYLDIYNIYAPLCLNSTLTRRPKRGTTIREFDPCSDHYVQAYLNRPEVQAALHANATKLPYEWQPCSSVIKKWNDSPTTVIPLIKGLMGRGVRVWVFSGDTDGRIPVTSTKYSLKKMNLTAKTAWHPWYIGGEVGGYTEEYKGKLTFATVRGAGHQVPSF
;
A
#
# COMPACT_ATOMS: atom_id res chain seq x y z
N ASN A 1 -3.75 21.21 -22.10
CA ASN A 1 -3.58 19.86 -21.52
C ASN A 1 -4.49 19.72 -20.33
N ASN A 2 -5.66 19.11 -20.52
CA ASN A 2 -6.78 19.17 -19.58
C ASN A 2 -7.20 17.75 -19.13
N CYS A 3 -6.24 16.95 -18.66
CA CYS A 3 -6.60 15.79 -17.83
C CYS A 3 -7.05 16.33 -16.47
N ASP A 4 -8.31 16.76 -16.42
CA ASP A 4 -8.88 17.40 -15.25
C ASP A 4 -9.42 16.32 -14.30
N LEU A 5 -8.62 15.97 -13.29
CA LEU A 5 -9.02 15.06 -12.21
C LEU A 5 -10.13 15.65 -11.30
N LYS A 6 -10.69 16.82 -11.64
CA LYS A 6 -11.77 17.49 -10.89
C LYS A 6 -13.17 16.98 -11.21
N THR A 7 -13.39 16.28 -12.32
CA THR A 7 -14.73 15.77 -12.66
C THR A 7 -15.04 14.49 -11.87
N GLU A 8 -16.08 14.54 -11.05
CA GLU A 8 -16.52 13.46 -10.15
C GLU A 8 -17.01 12.18 -10.86
N SER A 9 -16.96 12.12 -12.20
CA SER A 9 -17.23 10.90 -12.96
C SER A 9 -15.96 10.08 -13.13
N ALA A 10 -15.60 9.34 -12.08
CA ALA A 10 -14.50 8.37 -12.08
C ALA A 10 -14.69 7.17 -13.04
N SER A 11 -15.65 7.24 -13.97
CA SER A 11 -16.09 6.10 -14.80
C SER A 11 -15.63 6.14 -16.25
N VAL A 12 -15.07 7.26 -16.75
CA VAL A 12 -14.55 7.34 -18.13
C VAL A 12 -13.24 8.11 -18.15
N MET A 13 -12.13 7.38 -18.31
CA MET A 13 -10.83 7.96 -18.60
C MET A 13 -10.87 8.53 -20.02
N THR A 14 -10.58 9.82 -20.20
CA THR A 14 -10.52 10.42 -21.53
C THR A 14 -9.29 9.92 -22.28
N GLU A 15 -9.30 10.01 -23.60
CA GLU A 15 -8.16 9.62 -24.43
C GLU A 15 -6.90 10.43 -24.06
N GLU A 16 -7.05 11.71 -23.72
CA GLU A 16 -5.94 12.54 -23.26
C GLU A 16 -5.39 12.09 -21.90
N CYS A 17 -6.26 11.68 -20.97
CA CYS A 17 -5.83 11.12 -19.69
C CYS A 17 -5.15 9.75 -19.86
N ALA A 18 -5.59 8.95 -20.84
CA ALA A 18 -4.94 7.67 -21.16
C ALA A 18 -3.50 7.90 -21.65
N VAL A 19 -3.30 8.83 -22.60
CA VAL A 19 -1.95 9.19 -23.10
C VAL A 19 -1.04 9.69 -21.98
N VAL A 20 -1.56 10.53 -21.07
CA VAL A 20 -0.78 11.01 -19.93
C VAL A 20 -0.47 9.87 -18.95
N SER A 21 -1.40 8.95 -18.71
CA SER A 21 -1.17 7.77 -17.87
C SER A 21 -0.09 6.87 -18.46
N ASP A 22 -0.14 6.61 -19.77
CA ASP A 22 0.87 5.79 -20.46
C ASP A 22 2.27 6.42 -20.35
N GLN A 23 2.37 7.76 -20.48
CA GLN A 23 3.64 8.45 -20.28
C GLN A 23 4.15 8.34 -18.85
N ILE A 24 3.27 8.44 -17.85
CA ILE A 24 3.64 8.25 -16.43
C ILE A 24 4.11 6.81 -16.20
N ASP A 25 3.43 5.82 -16.76
CA ASP A 25 3.82 4.41 -16.63
C ASP A 25 5.21 4.17 -17.25
N MET A 26 5.51 4.80 -18.39
CA MET A 26 6.83 4.77 -19.00
C MET A 26 7.90 5.46 -18.14
N ASP A 27 7.62 6.64 -17.62
CA ASP A 27 8.56 7.43 -16.79
C ASP A 27 8.83 6.75 -15.44
N THR A 28 7.88 5.96 -14.94
CA THR A 28 7.99 5.23 -13.67
C THR A 28 8.35 3.75 -13.82
N TYR A 29 8.52 3.25 -15.04
CA TYR A 29 8.76 1.83 -15.31
C TYR A 29 9.97 1.24 -14.57
N TYR A 30 11.04 2.03 -14.41
CA TYR A 30 12.26 1.62 -13.72
C TYR A 30 12.30 2.02 -12.24
N LEU A 31 11.13 2.34 -11.65
CA LEU A 31 10.96 2.62 -10.24
C LEU A 31 10.11 1.52 -9.59
N ASP A 32 10.45 1.17 -8.35
CA ASP A 32 9.49 0.47 -7.51
C ASP A 32 8.44 1.49 -7.03
N ILE A 33 7.25 1.44 -7.63
CA ILE A 33 6.17 2.36 -7.26
C ILE A 33 5.69 2.17 -5.81
N TYR A 34 5.96 1.04 -5.19
CA TYR A 34 5.61 0.77 -3.80
C TYR A 34 6.66 1.32 -2.82
N ASN A 35 7.88 1.63 -3.28
CA ASN A 35 8.87 2.40 -2.55
C ASN A 35 9.84 3.07 -3.53
N ILE A 36 9.66 4.36 -3.81
CA ILE A 36 10.38 5.06 -4.88
C ILE A 36 11.90 5.17 -4.67
N TYR A 37 12.40 4.80 -3.48
CA TYR A 37 13.83 4.76 -3.16
C TYR A 37 14.39 3.32 -3.06
N ALA A 38 13.54 2.30 -3.17
CA ALA A 38 13.98 0.90 -3.13
C ALA A 38 14.58 0.46 -4.47
N PRO A 39 15.56 -0.46 -4.46
CA PRO A 39 16.06 -1.07 -5.69
C PRO A 39 15.01 -2.01 -6.31
N LEU A 40 15.08 -2.22 -7.62
CA LEU A 40 14.28 -3.24 -8.31
C LEU A 40 14.81 -4.65 -8.04
N CYS A 41 13.91 -5.65 -8.07
CA CYS A 41 14.32 -7.05 -8.13
C CYS A 41 14.89 -7.39 -9.52
N LEU A 42 16.22 -7.48 -9.62
CA LEU A 42 16.89 -7.86 -10.87
C LEU A 42 17.16 -9.37 -10.99
N ASN A 43 17.08 -10.11 -9.88
CA ASN A 43 17.35 -11.55 -9.86
C ASN A 43 16.40 -12.29 -8.91
N SER A 44 15.41 -12.95 -9.50
CA SER A 44 14.40 -13.75 -8.79
C SER A 44 14.84 -15.21 -8.53
N THR A 45 16.10 -15.57 -8.83
CA THR A 45 16.58 -16.95 -8.69
C THR A 45 16.53 -17.39 -7.22
N LEU A 46 15.81 -18.48 -6.98
CA LEU A 46 15.65 -19.07 -5.66
C LEU A 46 16.90 -19.83 -5.25
N THR A 47 17.26 -19.72 -3.97
CA THR A 47 18.38 -20.46 -3.38
C THR A 47 17.87 -21.52 -2.41
N ARG A 48 18.59 -22.66 -2.30
CA ARG A 48 18.18 -23.79 -1.43
C ARG A 48 18.11 -23.41 0.05
N ARG A 49 18.85 -22.38 0.45
CA ARG A 49 18.82 -21.79 1.79
C ARG A 49 18.37 -20.35 1.64
N PRO A 50 17.37 -19.87 2.40
CA PRO A 50 17.04 -18.46 2.37
C PRO A 50 18.30 -17.65 2.69
N LYS A 51 18.48 -16.51 2.02
CA LYS A 51 19.46 -15.52 2.47
C LYS A 51 19.18 -15.29 3.95
N ARG A 52 20.19 -15.39 4.81
CA ARG A 52 20.02 -14.96 6.21
C ARG A 52 19.54 -13.52 6.12
N GLY A 53 18.36 -13.23 6.67
CA GLY A 53 17.89 -11.85 6.81
C GLY A 53 19.00 -11.08 7.51
N THR A 54 19.70 -10.24 6.75
CA THR A 54 20.90 -9.55 7.22
C THR A 54 20.50 -8.59 8.33
N THR A 55 19.31 -7.98 8.22
CA THR A 55 18.49 -7.41 9.32
C THR A 55 17.04 -7.16 8.84
N ILE A 56 16.09 -6.84 9.75
CA ILE A 56 14.78 -6.23 9.39
C ILE A 56 14.96 -4.91 8.60
N ARG A 57 16.14 -4.30 8.66
CA ARG A 57 16.45 -2.98 8.08
C ARG A 57 16.88 -3.05 6.61
N GLU A 58 17.06 -4.25 6.05
CA GLU A 58 17.45 -4.43 4.65
C GLU A 58 16.28 -5.03 3.87
N PHE A 59 15.63 -4.19 3.06
CA PHE A 59 14.57 -4.59 2.16
C PHE A 59 15.14 -5.41 0.99
N ASP A 60 14.66 -6.63 0.78
CA ASP A 60 14.95 -7.44 -0.41
C ASP A 60 13.78 -7.31 -1.39
N PRO A 61 13.92 -6.61 -2.52
CA PRO A 61 12.82 -6.39 -3.47
C PRO A 61 12.34 -7.68 -4.15
N CYS A 62 13.06 -8.79 -4.00
CA CYS A 62 12.69 -10.09 -4.54
C CYS A 62 11.90 -10.96 -3.56
N SER A 63 11.48 -10.42 -2.39
CA SER A 63 10.85 -11.19 -1.30
C SER A 63 9.60 -11.98 -1.72
N ASP A 64 8.80 -11.43 -2.64
CA ASP A 64 7.56 -12.06 -3.10
C ASP A 64 7.81 -13.41 -3.79
N HIS A 65 8.93 -13.54 -4.52
CA HIS A 65 9.32 -14.80 -5.14
C HIS A 65 9.60 -15.89 -4.08
N TYR A 66 10.13 -15.51 -2.92
CA TYR A 66 10.41 -16.44 -1.83
C TYR A 66 9.13 -16.95 -1.20
N VAL A 67 8.15 -16.04 -0.98
CA VAL A 67 6.84 -16.39 -0.42
C VAL A 67 6.07 -17.29 -1.38
N GLN A 68 6.05 -16.96 -2.68
CA GLN A 68 5.40 -17.78 -3.71
C GLN A 68 6.02 -19.17 -3.79
N ALA A 69 7.34 -19.28 -3.77
CA ALA A 69 8.01 -20.57 -3.77
C ALA A 69 7.69 -21.40 -2.51
N TYR A 70 7.71 -20.76 -1.35
CA TYR A 70 7.46 -21.43 -0.07
C TYR A 70 6.03 -21.97 0.03
N LEU A 71 5.02 -21.15 -0.32
CA LEU A 71 3.60 -21.53 -0.21
C LEU A 71 3.15 -22.55 -1.27
N ASN A 72 3.96 -22.78 -2.31
CA ASN A 72 3.72 -23.84 -3.30
C ASN A 72 4.43 -25.16 -3.00
N ARG A 73 5.14 -25.28 -1.88
CA ARG A 73 5.71 -26.57 -1.44
C ARG A 73 4.62 -27.52 -0.93
N PRO A 74 4.55 -28.78 -1.40
CA PRO A 74 3.54 -29.74 -0.96
C PRO A 74 3.49 -29.94 0.55
N GLU A 75 4.65 -30.01 1.20
CA GLU A 75 4.76 -30.17 2.65
C GLU A 75 4.28 -28.93 3.42
N VAL A 76 4.44 -27.72 2.85
CA VAL A 76 3.94 -26.48 3.45
C VAL A 76 2.42 -26.41 3.28
N GLN A 77 1.90 -26.74 2.10
CA GLN A 77 0.46 -26.79 1.87
C GLN A 77 -0.21 -27.82 2.79
N ALA A 78 0.37 -29.01 2.93
CA ALA A 78 -0.13 -30.04 3.84
C ALA A 78 -0.13 -29.56 5.30
N ALA A 79 0.95 -28.92 5.76
CA ALA A 79 1.05 -28.38 7.11
C ALA A 79 0.05 -27.25 7.40
N LEU A 80 -0.31 -26.47 6.39
CA LEU A 80 -1.33 -25.41 6.47
C LEU A 80 -2.75 -25.93 6.23
N HIS A 81 -2.92 -27.24 5.99
CA HIS A 81 -4.18 -27.85 5.55
C HIS A 81 -4.76 -27.19 4.28
N ALA A 82 -3.89 -26.64 3.44
CA ALA A 82 -4.24 -26.04 2.16
C ALA A 82 -4.17 -27.08 1.04
N ASN A 83 -4.87 -26.82 -0.07
CA ASN A 83 -4.83 -27.65 -1.27
C ASN A 83 -5.20 -29.14 -1.06
N ALA A 84 -6.05 -29.45 -0.06
CA ALA A 84 -6.43 -30.82 0.27
C ALA A 84 -7.10 -31.58 -0.90
N THR A 85 -7.77 -30.85 -1.80
CA THR A 85 -8.47 -31.40 -2.97
C THR A 85 -7.66 -31.37 -4.27
N LYS A 86 -6.38 -30.97 -4.22
CA LYS A 86 -5.49 -30.85 -5.39
C LYS A 86 -6.04 -29.91 -6.47
N LEU A 87 -6.08 -28.62 -6.14
CA LEU A 87 -6.42 -27.52 -7.03
C LEU A 87 -5.56 -27.57 -8.32
N PRO A 88 -6.14 -27.22 -9.48
CA PRO A 88 -5.44 -27.28 -10.77
C PRO A 88 -4.53 -26.09 -11.04
N TYR A 89 -4.27 -25.24 -10.03
CA TYR A 89 -3.45 -24.05 -10.13
C TYR A 89 -2.61 -23.86 -8.87
N GLU A 90 -1.51 -23.14 -9.02
CA GLU A 90 -0.62 -22.78 -7.92
C GLU A 90 -1.17 -21.65 -7.07
N TRP A 91 -0.71 -21.55 -5.83
CA TRP A 91 -0.91 -20.37 -5.01
C TRP A 91 -0.19 -19.17 -5.65
N GLN A 92 -0.87 -18.02 -5.66
CA GLN A 92 -0.35 -16.74 -6.14
C GLN A 92 -0.72 -15.65 -5.13
N PRO A 93 0.10 -14.59 -4.97
CA PRO A 93 -0.20 -13.49 -4.05
C PRO A 93 -1.45 -12.70 -4.48
N CYS A 94 -1.69 -12.60 -5.78
CA CYS A 94 -2.84 -11.92 -6.39
C CYS A 94 -3.46 -12.80 -7.49
N SER A 95 -4.78 -12.73 -7.67
CA SER A 95 -5.49 -13.49 -8.70
C SER A 95 -5.62 -12.69 -10.00
N SER A 96 -5.13 -13.24 -11.11
CA SER A 96 -5.31 -12.65 -12.45
C SER A 96 -6.70 -12.93 -13.06
N VAL A 97 -7.50 -13.80 -12.42
CA VAL A 97 -8.88 -14.08 -12.82
C VAL A 97 -9.80 -12.91 -12.45
N ILE A 98 -9.56 -12.30 -11.29
CA ILE A 98 -10.34 -11.15 -10.80
C ILE A 98 -9.72 -9.87 -11.35
N LYS A 99 -10.11 -9.51 -12.58
CA LYS A 99 -9.58 -8.31 -13.26
C LYS A 99 -10.32 -7.02 -12.94
N LYS A 100 -11.62 -7.13 -12.67
CA LYS A 100 -12.49 -5.99 -12.38
C LYS A 100 -13.47 -6.36 -11.28
N TRP A 101 -13.55 -5.50 -10.28
CA TRP A 101 -14.58 -5.54 -9.26
C TRP A 101 -15.56 -4.38 -9.49
N ASN A 102 -16.85 -4.67 -9.55
CA ASN A 102 -17.85 -3.67 -9.93
C ASN A 102 -18.25 -2.74 -8.79
N ASP A 103 -18.37 -3.27 -7.57
CA ASP A 103 -18.76 -2.48 -6.39
C ASP A 103 -17.54 -1.77 -5.79
N SER A 104 -17.29 -0.55 -6.26
CA SER A 104 -16.16 0.27 -5.84
C SER A 104 -16.59 1.74 -5.65
N PRO A 105 -17.14 2.09 -4.47
CA PRO A 105 -17.53 3.46 -4.16
C PRO A 105 -16.33 4.42 -4.29
N THR A 106 -16.57 5.62 -4.82
CA THR A 106 -15.52 6.64 -5.03
C THR A 106 -14.94 7.20 -3.74
N THR A 107 -15.56 6.93 -2.58
CA THR A 107 -15.08 7.37 -1.28
C THR A 107 -15.55 6.46 -0.14
N VAL A 108 -14.72 6.35 0.90
CA VAL A 108 -15.03 5.69 2.17
C VAL A 108 -15.25 6.67 3.32
N ILE A 109 -15.20 7.99 3.06
CA ILE A 109 -15.34 9.03 4.10
C ILE A 109 -16.63 8.89 4.93
N PRO A 110 -17.83 8.67 4.33
CA PRO A 110 -19.06 8.50 5.10
C PRO A 110 -18.98 7.31 6.07
N LEU A 111 -18.36 6.20 5.65
CA LEU A 111 -18.16 5.02 6.49
C LEU A 111 -17.25 5.34 7.68
N ILE A 112 -16.11 5.99 7.44
CA ILE A 112 -15.18 6.39 8.50
C ILE A 112 -15.87 7.32 9.51
N LYS A 113 -16.61 8.33 9.04
CA LYS A 113 -17.39 9.23 9.91
C LYS A 113 -18.43 8.48 10.73
N GLY A 114 -19.13 7.52 10.13
CA GLY A 114 -20.10 6.67 10.83
C GLY A 114 -19.47 5.84 11.95
N LEU A 115 -18.29 5.27 11.72
CA LEU A 115 -17.52 4.53 12.74
C LEU A 115 -17.09 5.46 13.89
N MET A 116 -16.53 6.63 13.56
CA MET A 116 -16.15 7.64 14.55
C MET A 116 -17.35 8.10 15.40
N GLY A 117 -18.51 8.32 14.77
CA GLY A 117 -19.75 8.72 15.45
C GLY A 117 -20.27 7.66 16.44
N ARG A 118 -19.89 6.40 16.26
CA ARG A 118 -20.16 5.29 17.20
C ARG A 118 -19.06 5.09 18.24
N GLY A 119 -18.10 6.00 18.32
CA GLY A 119 -17.01 5.98 19.29
C GLY A 119 -15.83 5.05 18.93
N VAL A 120 -15.82 4.47 17.73
CA VAL A 120 -14.70 3.65 17.23
C VAL A 120 -13.48 4.56 17.00
N ARG A 121 -12.33 4.14 17.53
CA ARG A 121 -11.05 4.81 17.30
C ARG A 121 -10.53 4.42 15.91
N VAL A 122 -10.13 5.41 15.13
CA VAL A 122 -9.64 5.21 13.75
C VAL A 122 -8.20 5.66 13.64
N TRP A 123 -7.32 4.78 13.17
CA TRP A 123 -5.94 5.10 12.84
C TRP A 123 -5.74 4.92 11.35
N VAL A 124 -5.22 5.95 10.70
CA VAL A 124 -4.82 5.93 9.30
C VAL A 124 -3.32 6.13 9.27
N PHE A 125 -2.59 5.31 8.52
CA PHE A 125 -1.15 5.48 8.37
C PHE A 125 -0.70 5.29 6.94
N SER A 126 0.41 5.93 6.57
CA SER A 126 1.00 5.85 5.24
C SER A 126 2.53 5.83 5.33
N GLY A 127 3.18 4.98 4.56
CA GLY A 127 4.62 5.09 4.30
C GLY A 127 4.90 6.32 3.44
N ASP A 128 5.92 7.11 3.77
CA ASP A 128 6.20 8.36 3.07
C ASP A 128 7.01 8.22 1.77
N THR A 129 7.42 6.99 1.42
CA THR A 129 8.08 6.67 0.15
C THR A 129 7.19 5.88 -0.81
N ASP A 130 5.92 5.63 -0.45
CA ASP A 130 4.93 5.01 -1.32
C ASP A 130 4.53 5.95 -2.48
N GLY A 131 4.79 5.52 -3.71
CA GLY A 131 4.36 6.20 -4.92
C GLY A 131 2.97 5.78 -5.41
N ARG A 132 2.44 4.64 -4.94
CA ARG A 132 1.16 4.09 -5.39
C ARG A 132 -0.02 4.79 -4.73
N ILE A 133 0.02 4.96 -3.41
CA ILE A 133 -0.99 5.70 -2.63
C ILE A 133 -0.26 6.68 -1.69
N PRO A 134 0.27 7.79 -2.24
CA PRO A 134 1.17 8.66 -1.50
C PRO A 134 0.48 9.36 -0.32
N VAL A 135 1.27 9.75 0.68
CA VAL A 135 0.85 10.53 1.85
C VAL A 135 -0.03 11.73 1.48
N THR A 136 0.27 12.38 0.36
CA THR A 136 -0.49 13.53 -0.15
C THR A 136 -1.95 13.17 -0.46
N SER A 137 -2.19 12.04 -1.13
CA SER A 137 -3.55 11.54 -1.43
C SER A 137 -4.35 11.27 -0.16
N THR A 138 -3.72 10.65 0.85
CA THR A 138 -4.33 10.42 2.16
C THR A 138 -4.66 11.74 2.86
N LYS A 139 -3.73 12.70 2.90
CA LYS A 139 -3.95 14.02 3.52
C LYS A 139 -5.07 14.79 2.83
N TYR A 140 -5.18 14.74 1.50
CA TYR A 140 -6.31 15.35 0.79
C TYR A 140 -7.65 14.70 1.12
N SER A 141 -7.67 13.38 1.27
CA SER A 141 -8.88 12.63 1.64
C SER A 141 -9.33 12.97 3.06
N LEU A 142 -8.39 13.05 4.01
CA LEU A 142 -8.66 13.48 5.39
C LEU A 142 -9.13 14.93 5.46
N LYS A 143 -8.55 15.83 4.64
CA LYS A 143 -8.98 17.23 4.55
C LYS A 143 -10.46 17.34 4.16
N LYS A 144 -10.95 16.50 3.24
CA LYS A 144 -12.38 16.45 2.85
C LYS A 144 -13.30 16.03 4.01
N MET A 145 -12.78 15.40 5.06
CA MET A 145 -13.58 15.07 6.23
C MET A 145 -13.96 16.31 7.07
N ASN A 146 -13.23 17.42 6.92
CA ASN A 146 -13.42 18.68 7.67
C ASN A 146 -13.40 18.46 9.19
N LEU A 147 -12.43 17.68 9.66
CA LEU A 147 -12.23 17.42 11.09
C LEU A 147 -11.40 18.54 11.72
N THR A 148 -11.68 18.87 12.99
CA THR A 148 -10.86 19.82 13.74
C THR A 148 -9.63 19.11 14.30
N ALA A 149 -8.43 19.65 14.04
CA ALA A 149 -7.21 19.18 14.67
C ALA A 149 -7.32 19.33 16.21
N LYS A 150 -6.97 18.25 16.91
CA LYS A 150 -6.79 18.21 18.36
C LYS A 150 -5.32 18.47 18.71
N THR A 151 -4.41 17.82 17.99
CA THR A 151 -2.96 18.02 18.09
C THR A 151 -2.46 18.26 16.68
N ALA A 152 -1.85 19.43 16.45
CA ALA A 152 -1.31 19.80 15.14
C ALA A 152 -0.16 18.87 14.73
N TRP A 153 0.09 18.77 13.43
CA TRP A 153 1.15 17.95 12.84
C TRP A 153 2.50 18.06 13.59
N HIS A 154 2.99 16.94 14.13
CA HIS A 154 4.21 16.90 14.92
C HIS A 154 4.97 15.57 14.70
N PRO A 155 6.29 15.54 14.94
CA PRO A 155 7.06 14.30 14.82
C PRO A 155 6.72 13.31 15.93
N TRP A 156 6.87 12.02 15.62
CA TRP A 156 6.97 10.95 16.60
C TRP A 156 8.34 10.28 16.50
N TYR A 157 8.80 9.71 17.60
CA TYR A 157 10.19 9.28 17.76
C TYR A 157 10.29 7.82 18.19
N ILE A 158 11.32 7.14 17.71
CA ILE A 158 11.72 5.80 18.15
C ILE A 158 13.24 5.73 18.20
N GLY A 159 13.80 5.24 19.31
CA GLY A 159 15.26 5.12 19.44
C GLY A 159 16.06 6.44 19.34
N GLY A 160 15.43 7.59 19.62
CA GLY A 160 16.06 8.90 19.48
C GLY A 160 16.00 9.50 18.07
N GLU A 161 15.45 8.79 17.09
CA GLU A 161 15.27 9.25 15.72
C GLU A 161 13.80 9.55 15.42
N VAL A 162 13.55 10.46 14.47
CA VAL A 162 12.20 10.71 13.95
C VAL A 162 11.75 9.48 13.18
N GLY A 163 10.74 8.78 13.69
CA GLY A 163 10.11 7.64 13.00
C GLY A 163 9.04 8.08 11.99
N GLY A 164 8.56 9.32 12.09
CA GLY A 164 7.61 9.91 11.15
C GLY A 164 6.88 11.08 11.79
N TYR A 165 5.70 11.41 11.28
CA TYR A 165 4.89 12.52 11.77
C TYR A 165 3.46 12.06 12.04
N THR A 166 2.74 12.77 12.90
CA THR A 166 1.36 12.46 13.22
C THR A 166 0.53 13.73 13.44
N GLU A 167 -0.76 13.64 13.14
CA GLU A 167 -1.76 14.65 13.48
C GLU A 167 -2.98 13.95 14.07
N GLU A 168 -3.45 14.47 15.20
CA GLU A 168 -4.62 13.95 15.89
C GLU A 168 -5.82 14.86 15.65
N TYR A 169 -6.97 14.27 15.35
CA TYR A 169 -8.23 14.98 15.14
C TYR A 169 -9.22 14.71 16.28
N LYS A 170 -10.11 15.68 16.53
CA LYS A 170 -11.27 15.48 17.38
C LYS A 170 -12.12 14.33 16.80
N GLY A 171 -12.72 13.52 17.68
CA GLY A 171 -13.46 12.32 17.27
C GLY A 171 -12.63 11.05 17.16
N LYS A 172 -11.43 11.01 17.77
CA LYS A 172 -10.56 9.82 17.90
C LYS A 172 -10.03 9.27 16.56
N LEU A 173 -9.78 10.16 15.60
CA LEU A 173 -9.02 9.83 14.39
C LEU A 173 -7.57 10.32 14.54
N THR A 174 -6.61 9.46 14.27
CA THR A 174 -5.18 9.78 14.22
C THR A 174 -4.65 9.45 12.84
N PHE A 175 -3.91 10.37 12.23
CA PHE A 175 -3.13 10.12 11.03
C PHE A 175 -1.64 10.06 11.38
N ALA A 176 -0.92 9.08 10.86
CA ALA A 176 0.52 8.95 11.04
C ALA A 176 1.24 8.65 9.72
N THR A 177 2.45 9.17 9.55
CA THR A 177 3.38 8.71 8.52
C THR A 177 4.47 7.86 9.15
N VAL A 178 5.02 6.95 8.36
CA VAL A 178 6.19 6.16 8.73
C VAL A 178 7.32 6.53 7.78
N ARG A 179 8.37 7.12 8.33
CA ARG A 179 9.51 7.66 7.60
C ARG A 179 10.34 6.55 6.98
N GLY A 180 10.57 6.64 5.67
CA GLY A 180 11.37 5.70 4.90
C GLY A 180 10.63 4.42 4.50
N ALA A 181 9.36 4.28 4.89
CA ALA A 181 8.55 3.12 4.57
C ALA A 181 7.76 3.33 3.28
N GLY A 182 7.64 2.25 2.49
CA GLY A 182 6.81 2.21 1.30
C GLY A 182 5.35 1.82 1.58
N HIS A 183 4.68 1.29 0.56
CA HIS A 183 3.26 0.91 0.59
C HIS A 183 2.97 -0.16 1.64
N GLN A 184 3.82 -1.19 1.71
CA GLN A 184 3.76 -2.26 2.69
C GLN A 184 4.58 -1.89 3.92
N VAL A 185 4.13 -0.88 4.68
CA VAL A 185 4.88 -0.29 5.81
C VAL A 185 5.61 -1.31 6.71
N PRO A 186 5.01 -2.44 7.13
CA PRO A 186 5.70 -3.41 8.00
C PRO A 186 6.84 -4.20 7.35
N SER A 187 6.99 -4.13 6.02
CA SER A 187 8.06 -4.79 5.27
C SER A 187 9.34 -3.96 5.19
N PHE A 188 9.31 -2.70 5.68
CA PHE A 188 10.42 -1.73 5.62
C PHE A 188 10.94 -1.36 7.00
#